data_AF-A0AAX3WYM1-F1
#
_entry.id   AF-A0AAX3WYM1-F1
#
_cell.length_a   1.000
_cell.length_b   1.000
_cell.length_c   1.000
_cell.angle_alpha   90.00
_cell.angle_beta   90.00
_cell.angle_gamma   90.00
#
_symmetry.space_group_name_H-M   'P 1'
#
loop_
_entity.id
_entity.type
_entity.pdbx_description
1 polymer ?
#
loop_
_entity_poly.entity_id
_entity_poly.type
_entity_poly.pdbx_seq_one_letter_code
_entity_poly.pdbx_strand_id
1 'polypeptide(L)'
;MPKKQINPKLISALTGRELDSISPSPINKDLGGKYVKTIIDRKSKIEPIFQKNEMMMQCKRCGQKGKYDVGLISIDIPEKKEDIDNTIRQMTGYFRCNHCNAGGEWEDSSEVLMLSIMTLLDPDEFSDLCQIGKMQLYDGTSHQYATDGEEHLLQKIAKDPNDGFIWNRLGNLYQKGGRPELAMAAFEKSIEIDPKQMESHYSIGTLLSEVNDNQQAMHHFHQMMLTAEEYKQMDAENLRELLSFGLHVAFDIFIHSNGKIPLFPTTDVLLSFGKELDGETYTLDFEIHPDDLTSFYPIAESFMGKRVNEIPKKKRIKTAASLFKGKSK
;
A
#
# COMPACT_ATOMS: atom_id res chain seq x y z
N MET A 1 15.80 23.69 -3.56
CA MET A 1 16.23 23.01 -4.81
C MET A 1 15.16 21.98 -5.18
N PRO A 2 14.71 21.85 -6.44
CA PRO A 2 13.75 20.81 -6.78
C PRO A 2 14.44 19.47 -6.57
N LYS A 3 13.96 18.69 -5.58
CA LYS A 3 14.49 17.35 -5.31
C LYS A 3 14.10 16.47 -6.50
N LYS A 4 15.06 16.21 -7.39
CA LYS A 4 14.92 15.36 -8.57
C LYS A 4 14.64 13.92 -8.09
N GLN A 5 13.37 13.59 -7.93
CA GLN A 5 12.98 12.34 -7.28
C GLN A 5 11.84 11.61 -8.00
N ILE A 6 11.34 12.08 -9.13
CA ILE A 6 10.31 11.34 -9.88
C ILE A 6 10.98 10.64 -11.05
N ASN A 7 10.71 9.35 -11.22
CA ASN A 7 11.23 8.60 -12.35
C ASN A 7 10.48 9.03 -13.64
N PRO A 8 11.16 9.49 -14.70
CA PRO A 8 10.47 9.84 -15.95
C PRO A 8 9.75 8.66 -16.60
N LYS A 9 10.19 7.41 -16.35
CA LYS A 9 9.48 6.21 -16.80
C LYS A 9 8.12 6.04 -16.12
N LEU A 10 7.97 6.45 -14.86
CA LEU A 10 6.67 6.48 -14.18
C LEU A 10 5.72 7.43 -14.93
N ILE A 11 6.17 8.65 -15.24
CA ILE A 11 5.34 9.63 -15.95
C ILE A 11 4.94 9.10 -17.34
N SER A 12 5.87 8.45 -18.04
CA SER A 12 5.60 7.80 -19.32
C SER A 12 4.51 6.73 -19.16
N ALA A 13 4.64 5.84 -18.19
CA ALA A 13 3.66 4.78 -17.92
C ALA A 13 2.28 5.32 -17.50
N LEU A 14 2.23 6.39 -16.69
CA LEU A 14 0.97 7.00 -16.25
C LEU A 14 0.23 7.72 -17.39
N THR A 15 0.97 8.39 -18.28
CA THR A 15 0.39 9.32 -19.28
C THR A 15 0.36 8.78 -20.70
N GLY A 16 1.08 7.68 -20.98
CA GLY A 16 1.28 7.14 -22.33
C GLY A 16 2.21 8.00 -23.20
N ARG A 17 2.81 9.07 -22.67
CA ARG A 17 3.75 9.92 -23.40
C ARG A 17 5.08 9.20 -23.62
N GLU A 18 5.70 9.44 -24.78
CA GLU A 18 7.04 8.95 -25.08
C GLU A 18 8.08 9.50 -24.09
N LEU A 19 9.02 8.64 -23.68
CA LEU A 19 10.01 8.96 -22.65
C LEU A 19 10.88 10.17 -23.03
N ASP A 20 11.24 10.30 -24.30
CA ASP A 20 12.06 11.41 -24.82
C ASP A 20 11.34 12.77 -24.75
N SER A 21 10.00 12.76 -24.69
CA SER A 21 9.20 13.97 -24.51
C SER A 21 9.13 14.44 -23.06
N ILE A 22 9.55 13.61 -22.09
CA ILE A 22 9.39 13.85 -20.66
C ILE A 22 10.67 14.44 -20.10
N SER A 23 10.52 15.44 -19.21
CA SER A 23 11.66 16.01 -18.48
C SER A 23 12.48 14.91 -17.80
N PRO A 24 13.82 14.94 -17.84
CA PRO A 24 14.65 13.99 -17.10
C PRO A 24 14.51 14.15 -15.58
N SER A 25 13.83 15.19 -15.11
CA SER A 25 13.51 15.44 -13.70
C SER A 25 12.08 15.96 -13.57
N PRO A 26 11.08 15.08 -13.70
CA PRO A 26 9.69 15.45 -13.52
C PRO A 26 9.43 15.95 -12.10
N ILE A 27 8.37 16.75 -11.97
CA ILE A 27 7.90 17.36 -10.73
C ILE A 27 6.49 16.90 -10.42
N ASN A 28 6.00 17.21 -9.22
CA ASN A 28 4.67 16.79 -8.78
C ASN A 28 3.53 17.25 -9.71
N LYS A 29 3.71 18.34 -10.48
CA LYS A 29 2.74 18.80 -11.48
C LYS A 29 2.61 17.87 -12.69
N ASP A 30 3.60 17.03 -12.93
CA ASP A 30 3.57 16.02 -14.01
C ASP A 30 2.78 14.77 -13.59
N LEU A 31 2.45 14.62 -12.31
CA LEU A 31 1.58 13.54 -11.83
C LEU A 31 0.12 13.88 -12.12
N GLY A 32 -0.57 12.98 -12.81
CA GLY A 32 -2.04 12.98 -12.94
C GLY A 32 -2.70 12.22 -11.80
N GLY A 33 -4.03 12.28 -11.73
CA GLY A 33 -4.84 11.60 -10.71
C GLY A 33 -5.89 12.53 -10.10
N LYS A 34 -7.04 11.98 -9.70
CA LYS A 34 -8.13 12.73 -9.08
C LYS A 34 -7.74 13.20 -7.69
N TYR A 35 -6.99 12.39 -6.93
CA TYR A 35 -6.65 12.67 -5.53
C TYR A 35 -5.20 13.10 -5.32
N VAL A 36 -4.31 12.93 -6.30
CA VAL A 36 -2.89 13.26 -6.18
C VAL A 36 -2.64 14.69 -5.67
N LYS A 37 -3.39 15.68 -6.18
CA LYS A 37 -3.26 17.07 -5.71
C LYS A 37 -3.61 17.22 -4.22
N THR A 38 -4.70 16.60 -3.78
CA THR A 38 -5.10 16.60 -2.36
C THR A 38 -4.00 16.03 -1.47
N ILE A 39 -3.37 14.93 -1.91
CA ILE A 39 -2.25 14.30 -1.20
C ILE A 39 -1.01 15.20 -1.17
N ILE A 40 -0.66 15.86 -2.28
CA ILE A 40 0.46 16.81 -2.32
C ILE A 40 0.23 17.97 -1.34
N ASP A 41 -0.97 18.57 -1.38
CA ASP A 41 -1.30 19.76 -0.60
C ASP A 41 -1.36 19.46 0.91
N ARG A 42 -1.68 18.22 1.28
CA ARG A 42 -1.85 17.79 2.68
C ARG A 42 -0.80 16.78 3.15
N LYS A 43 0.30 16.62 2.40
CA LYS A 43 1.35 15.61 2.66
C LYS A 43 1.89 15.65 4.09
N SER A 44 1.92 16.81 4.74
CA SER A 44 2.39 16.96 6.12
C SER A 44 1.51 16.26 7.17
N LYS A 45 0.29 15.84 6.81
CA LYS A 45 -0.61 15.06 7.68
C LYS A 45 -0.38 13.55 7.60
N ILE A 46 0.29 13.09 6.55
CA ILE A 46 0.55 11.68 6.32
C ILE A 46 1.79 11.30 7.11
N GLU A 47 1.62 10.42 8.09
CA GLU A 47 2.72 9.90 8.87
C GLU A 47 3.52 8.88 8.03
N PRO A 48 4.85 9.02 7.94
CA PRO A 48 5.68 8.01 7.29
C PRO A 48 5.55 6.66 7.99
N ILE A 49 5.50 5.57 7.22
CA ILE A 49 5.48 4.19 7.77
C ILE A 49 6.74 3.90 8.60
N PHE A 50 7.88 4.46 8.20
CA PHE A 50 9.15 4.29 8.88
C PHE A 50 9.69 5.63 9.35
N GLN A 51 10.41 5.60 10.46
CA GLN A 51 11.12 6.76 10.94
C GLN A 51 12.14 7.22 9.87
N LYS A 52 12.28 8.53 9.77
CA LYS A 52 13.26 9.15 8.89
C LYS A 52 14.68 8.67 9.24
N ASN A 53 15.36 8.08 8.27
CA ASN A 53 16.70 7.52 8.43
C ASN A 53 17.63 8.19 7.43
N GLU A 54 18.23 9.32 7.81
CA GLU A 54 19.03 10.12 6.87
C GLU A 54 20.51 9.73 6.87
N MET A 55 21.00 9.30 5.71
CA MET A 55 22.39 8.90 5.52
C MET A 55 23.06 9.64 4.37
N MET A 56 24.38 9.83 4.48
CA MET A 56 25.20 10.30 3.38
C MET A 56 25.42 9.19 2.36
N MET A 57 24.98 9.41 1.12
CA MET A 57 25.14 8.47 0.01
C MET A 57 25.84 9.13 -1.18
N GLN A 58 26.72 8.38 -1.86
CA GLN A 58 27.32 8.80 -3.12
C GLN A 58 26.63 8.08 -4.29
N CYS A 59 26.20 8.85 -5.29
CA CYS A 59 25.70 8.27 -6.54
C CYS A 59 26.88 7.81 -7.39
N LYS A 60 27.01 6.51 -7.69
CA LYS A 60 28.12 6.00 -8.53
C LYS A 60 28.06 6.51 -9.97
N ARG A 61 26.89 6.93 -10.45
CA ARG A 61 26.71 7.42 -11.82
C ARG A 61 27.33 8.80 -12.06
N CYS A 62 27.15 9.74 -11.13
CA CYS A 62 27.65 11.12 -11.30
C CYS A 62 28.71 11.53 -10.27
N GLY A 63 29.04 10.65 -9.33
CA GLY A 63 30.03 10.87 -8.27
C GLY A 63 29.61 11.86 -7.19
N GLN A 64 28.40 12.43 -7.24
CA GLN A 64 27.95 13.42 -6.27
C GLN A 64 27.44 12.77 -4.98
N LYS A 65 27.81 13.36 -3.84
CA LYS A 65 27.34 12.98 -2.50
C LYS A 65 26.12 13.82 -2.11
N GLY A 66 25.22 13.21 -1.34
CA GLY A 66 24.09 13.92 -0.77
C GLY A 66 23.53 13.17 0.43
N LYS A 67 22.75 13.88 1.24
CA LYS A 67 21.99 13.28 2.35
C LYS A 67 20.65 12.79 1.82
N TYR A 68 20.32 11.53 2.07
CA TYR A 68 19.09 10.89 1.62
C TYR A 68 18.43 10.16 2.77
N ASP A 69 17.09 10.18 2.77
CA ASP A 69 16.31 9.32 3.66
C ASP A 69 16.25 7.92 3.05
N VAL A 70 16.96 6.98 3.67
CA VAL A 70 17.04 5.58 3.22
C VAL A 70 15.92 4.71 3.79
N GLY A 71 15.07 5.28 4.65
CA GLY A 71 13.99 4.55 5.32
C GLY A 71 14.51 3.43 6.23
N LEU A 72 13.70 2.40 6.38
CA LEU A 72 14.09 1.20 7.13
C LEU A 72 15.15 0.43 6.34
N ILE A 73 16.22 0.02 7.03
CA ILE A 73 17.21 -0.91 6.49
C ILE A 73 16.86 -2.32 6.94
N SER A 74 16.74 -3.25 5.99
CA SER A 74 16.56 -4.68 6.26
C SER A 74 17.86 -5.41 5.96
N ILE A 75 18.32 -6.21 6.91
CA ILE A 75 19.59 -6.94 6.83
C ILE A 75 19.27 -8.42 6.71
N ASP A 76 19.66 -9.02 5.58
CA ASP A 76 19.57 -10.47 5.43
C ASP A 76 20.60 -11.14 6.36
N ILE A 77 20.24 -12.14 7.17
CA ILE A 77 21.26 -12.81 7.99
C ILE A 77 22.00 -13.78 7.07
N PRO A 78 23.33 -13.65 6.90
CA PRO A 78 24.07 -14.59 6.09
C PRO A 78 24.01 -15.99 6.73
N GLU A 79 23.81 -17.02 5.91
CA GLU A 79 23.78 -18.42 6.39
C GLU A 79 25.13 -18.84 7.02
N LYS A 80 26.23 -18.19 6.62
CA LYS A 80 27.58 -18.42 7.15
C LYS A 80 28.18 -17.12 7.68
N LYS A 81 28.88 -17.21 8.82
CA LYS A 81 29.58 -16.07 9.45
C LYS A 81 30.67 -15.45 8.56
N GLU A 82 31.23 -16.21 7.64
CA GLU A 82 32.25 -15.73 6.70
C GLU A 82 31.68 -14.77 5.64
N ASP A 83 30.35 -14.72 5.48
CA ASP A 83 29.66 -13.90 4.49
C ASP A 83 29.08 -12.59 5.07
N ILE A 84 29.44 -12.23 6.32
CA ILE A 84 28.94 -11.01 6.98
C ILE A 84 29.21 -9.75 6.15
N ASP A 85 30.37 -9.64 5.51
CA ASP A 85 30.70 -8.52 4.63
C ASP A 85 29.84 -8.49 3.35
N ASN A 86 29.34 -9.65 2.91
CA ASN A 86 28.49 -9.82 1.72
C ASN A 86 26.98 -9.75 2.03
N THR A 87 26.63 -9.42 3.27
CA THR A 87 25.23 -9.32 3.69
C THR A 87 24.46 -8.34 2.81
N ILE A 88 23.35 -8.77 2.23
CA ILE A 88 22.48 -7.90 1.43
C ILE A 88 21.71 -6.97 2.37
N ARG A 89 21.85 -5.66 2.14
CA ARG A 89 21.15 -4.60 2.89
C ARG A 89 20.11 -3.95 2.00
N GLN A 90 18.85 -4.03 2.37
CA GLN A 90 17.73 -3.51 1.59
C GLN A 90 17.17 -2.25 2.23
N MET A 91 16.86 -1.23 1.43
CA MET A 91 16.40 0.08 1.90
C MET A 91 14.98 0.35 1.39
N THR A 92 14.07 0.74 2.28
CA THR A 92 12.70 1.09 1.89
C THR A 92 12.54 2.53 1.43
N GLY A 93 13.44 3.43 1.82
CA GLY A 93 13.40 4.83 1.43
C GLY A 93 13.45 4.98 -0.08
N TYR A 94 12.53 5.78 -0.62
CA TYR A 94 12.55 6.07 -2.05
C TYR A 94 13.33 7.36 -2.31
N PHE A 95 14.54 7.20 -2.85
CA PHE A 95 15.43 8.31 -3.16
C PHE A 95 16.14 8.11 -4.50
N ARG A 96 16.25 9.20 -5.26
CA ARG A 96 17.00 9.27 -6.52
C ARG A 96 18.05 10.36 -6.38
N CYS A 97 19.15 10.25 -7.12
CA CYS A 97 20.24 11.21 -7.06
C CYS A 97 19.73 12.64 -7.29
N ASN A 98 19.95 13.53 -6.33
CA ASN A 98 19.52 14.93 -6.40
C ASN A 98 20.17 15.70 -7.58
N HIS A 99 21.23 15.16 -8.19
CA HIS A 99 21.95 15.76 -9.32
C HIS A 99 21.52 15.18 -10.67
N CYS A 100 21.53 13.86 -10.83
CA CYS A 100 21.26 13.21 -12.13
C CYS A 100 19.92 12.45 -12.21
N ASN A 101 19.12 12.44 -11.13
CA ASN A 101 17.85 11.71 -11.00
C ASN A 101 17.95 10.19 -11.25
N ALA A 102 19.16 9.63 -11.24
CA ALA A 102 19.32 8.19 -11.32
C ALA A 102 18.88 7.54 -10.00
N GLY A 103 18.17 6.43 -10.08
CA GLY A 103 17.98 5.51 -8.95
C GLY A 103 19.12 4.50 -8.82
N GLY A 104 20.19 4.64 -9.62
CA GLY A 104 21.22 3.62 -9.84
C GLY A 104 22.12 3.35 -8.65
N GLU A 105 23.09 2.47 -8.84
CA GLU A 105 23.93 1.94 -7.76
C GLU A 105 24.54 3.02 -6.87
N TRP A 106 24.25 2.91 -5.58
CA TRP A 106 24.77 3.78 -4.55
C TRP A 106 26.05 3.19 -3.97
N GLU A 107 26.98 4.04 -3.53
CA GLU A 107 28.09 3.59 -2.71
C GLU A 107 27.55 2.97 -1.41
N ASP A 108 28.23 1.93 -0.92
CA ASP A 108 27.95 1.37 0.40
C ASP A 108 28.52 2.32 1.45
N SER A 109 27.64 3.12 2.04
CA SER A 109 28.04 4.14 3.00
C SER A 109 28.55 3.50 4.30
N SER A 110 29.64 4.04 4.86
CA SER A 110 30.13 3.61 6.18
C SER A 110 29.07 3.77 7.27
N GLU A 111 28.14 4.71 7.11
CA GLU A 111 27.00 4.91 8.02
C GLU A 111 26.04 3.71 7.98
N VAL A 112 25.72 3.22 6.77
CA VAL A 112 24.88 2.03 6.55
C VAL A 112 25.54 0.80 7.16
N LEU A 113 26.84 0.60 6.90
CA LEU A 113 27.59 -0.53 7.43
C LEU A 113 27.64 -0.51 8.97
N MET A 114 27.94 0.66 9.55
CA MET A 114 28.00 0.82 11.01
C MET A 114 26.66 0.51 11.66
N LEU A 115 25.56 1.11 11.17
CA LEU A 115 24.22 0.81 11.68
C LEU A 115 23.90 -0.67 11.57
N SER A 116 24.28 -1.30 10.45
CA SER A 116 24.01 -2.72 10.23
C SER A 116 24.72 -3.63 11.23
N ILE A 117 26.00 -3.36 11.52
CA ILE A 117 26.76 -4.11 12.51
C ILE A 117 26.17 -3.89 13.92
N MET A 118 25.78 -2.66 14.25
CA MET A 118 25.17 -2.34 15.55
C MET A 118 23.85 -3.10 15.76
N THR A 119 22.99 -3.16 14.75
CA THR A 119 21.74 -3.95 14.81
C THR A 119 21.99 -5.45 15.00
N LEU A 120 23.08 -6.01 14.46
CA LEU A 120 23.41 -7.43 14.69
C LEU A 120 23.90 -7.70 16.12
N LEU A 121 24.44 -6.69 16.81
CA LEU A 121 24.89 -6.80 18.20
C LEU A 121 23.75 -6.56 19.19
N ASP A 122 22.87 -5.61 18.91
CA ASP A 122 21.67 -5.29 19.69
C ASP A 122 20.49 -4.96 18.75
N PRO A 123 19.68 -5.95 18.36
CA PRO A 123 18.57 -5.74 17.42
C PRO A 123 17.46 -4.83 17.97
N ASP A 124 17.24 -4.83 19.28
CA ASP A 124 16.12 -4.13 19.91
C ASP A 124 16.38 -2.62 19.94
N GLU A 125 17.63 -2.20 20.20
CA GLU A 125 18.03 -0.79 20.26
C GLU A 125 17.79 -0.04 18.93
N PHE A 126 17.95 -0.72 17.79
CA PHE A 126 17.89 -0.09 16.45
C PHE A 126 16.65 -0.46 15.63
N SER A 127 15.66 -1.13 16.24
CA SER A 127 14.48 -1.68 15.56
C SER A 127 13.66 -0.66 14.75
N ASP A 128 13.69 0.63 15.12
CA ASP A 128 13.00 1.72 14.40
C ASP A 128 13.68 2.13 13.07
N LEU A 129 15.00 1.89 12.95
CA LEU A 129 15.81 2.31 11.80
C LEU A 129 16.30 1.12 10.97
N CYS A 130 16.39 -0.05 11.59
CA CYS A 130 17.00 -1.22 11.03
C CYS A 130 16.36 -2.49 11.59
N GLN A 131 16.16 -3.50 10.74
CA GLN A 131 15.60 -4.78 11.14
C GLN A 131 16.35 -5.95 10.52
N ILE A 132 16.23 -7.10 11.16
CA ILE A 132 16.70 -8.37 10.64
C ILE A 132 15.63 -8.98 9.73
N GLY A 133 16.03 -9.41 8.55
CA GLY A 133 15.19 -10.15 7.62
C GLY A 133 15.31 -9.67 6.18
N LYS A 134 14.53 -10.29 5.33
CA LYS A 134 14.55 -10.07 3.89
C LYS A 134 13.25 -9.43 3.41
N MET A 135 13.41 -8.40 2.59
CA MET A 135 12.31 -7.77 1.87
C MET A 135 12.18 -8.37 0.47
N GLN A 136 10.98 -8.85 0.18
CA GLN A 136 10.63 -9.40 -1.13
C GLN A 136 9.47 -8.64 -1.75
N LEU A 137 9.53 -8.47 -3.06
CA LEU A 137 8.38 -8.10 -3.87
C LEU A 137 7.44 -9.31 -4.02
N TYR A 138 6.26 -9.05 -4.57
CA TYR A 138 5.20 -10.05 -4.71
C TYR A 138 5.59 -11.28 -5.55
N ASP A 139 6.60 -11.15 -6.42
CA ASP A 139 7.12 -12.21 -7.28
C ASP A 139 8.37 -12.90 -6.70
N GLY A 140 8.68 -12.63 -5.43
CA GLY A 140 9.81 -13.21 -4.70
C GLY A 140 11.16 -12.55 -4.98
N THR A 141 11.24 -11.54 -5.87
CA THR A 141 12.50 -10.82 -6.08
C THR A 141 12.83 -9.94 -4.88
N SER A 142 14.13 -9.74 -4.66
CA SER A 142 14.65 -8.84 -3.65
C SER A 142 15.53 -7.80 -4.32
N HIS A 143 15.32 -6.55 -3.95
CA HIS A 143 16.07 -5.42 -4.47
C HIS A 143 16.75 -4.69 -3.33
N GLN A 144 17.96 -4.19 -3.59
CA GLN A 144 18.73 -3.46 -2.60
C GLN A 144 18.10 -2.09 -2.31
N TYR A 145 17.69 -1.39 -3.36
CA TYR A 145 17.05 -0.07 -3.24
C TYR A 145 15.59 -0.12 -3.69
N ALA A 146 14.72 0.66 -3.06
CA ALA A 146 13.36 0.84 -3.52
C ALA A 146 13.30 1.33 -4.98
N THR A 147 14.29 2.10 -5.46
CA THR A 147 14.38 2.52 -6.86
C THR A 147 14.70 1.41 -7.85
N ASP A 148 15.38 0.35 -7.41
CA ASP A 148 15.58 -0.84 -8.26
C ASP A 148 14.29 -1.65 -8.34
N GLY A 149 13.57 -1.76 -7.21
CA GLY A 149 12.23 -2.34 -7.17
C GLY A 149 11.24 -1.55 -8.04
N GLU A 150 11.31 -0.22 -8.04
CA GLU A 150 10.55 0.64 -8.94
C GLU A 150 10.85 0.31 -10.41
N GLU A 151 12.12 0.25 -10.79
CA GLU A 151 12.53 -0.07 -12.16
C GLU A 151 12.04 -1.47 -12.58
N HIS A 152 12.13 -2.46 -11.70
CA HIS A 152 11.61 -3.81 -11.93
C HIS A 152 10.10 -3.80 -12.17
N LEU A 153 9.33 -3.11 -11.32
CA LEU A 153 7.87 -3.00 -11.47
C LEU A 153 7.47 -2.22 -12.73
N LEU A 154 8.18 -1.13 -13.06
CA LEU A 154 7.93 -0.37 -14.29
C LEU A 154 8.25 -1.19 -15.55
N GLN A 155 9.26 -2.06 -15.52
CA GLN A 155 9.52 -2.99 -16.62
C GLN A 155 8.39 -4.02 -16.78
N LYS A 156 7.79 -4.47 -15.68
CA LYS A 156 6.62 -5.35 -15.77
C LYS A 156 5.40 -4.63 -16.30
N ILE A 157 5.13 -3.40 -15.85
CA ILE A 157 4.07 -2.54 -16.39
C ILE A 157 4.28 -2.29 -17.89
N ALA A 158 5.52 -2.10 -18.34
CA ALA A 158 5.80 -1.92 -19.77
C ALA A 158 5.49 -3.19 -20.60
N LYS A 159 5.56 -4.38 -19.99
CA LYS A 159 5.23 -5.66 -20.65
C LYS A 159 3.72 -5.93 -20.62
N ASP A 160 3.07 -5.62 -19.51
CA ASP A 160 1.63 -5.75 -19.34
C ASP A 160 1.04 -4.48 -18.68
N PRO A 161 0.69 -3.46 -19.50
CA PRO A 161 0.24 -2.18 -18.98
C PRO A 161 -1.16 -2.23 -18.36
N ASN A 162 -1.91 -3.31 -18.61
CA ASN A 162 -3.30 -3.49 -18.17
C ASN A 162 -3.42 -4.41 -16.94
N ASP A 163 -2.31 -4.67 -16.24
CA ASP A 163 -2.33 -5.38 -14.97
C ASP A 163 -2.41 -4.39 -13.79
N GLY A 164 -3.64 -4.16 -13.31
CA GLY A 164 -3.92 -3.28 -12.17
C GLY A 164 -3.23 -3.72 -10.88
N PHE A 165 -2.90 -5.01 -10.75
CA PHE A 165 -2.21 -5.53 -9.56
C PHE A 165 -0.77 -5.02 -9.49
N ILE A 166 -0.06 -4.94 -10.61
CA ILE A 166 1.33 -4.45 -10.62
C ILE A 166 1.39 -2.96 -10.26
N TRP A 167 0.41 -2.18 -10.72
CA TRP A 167 0.24 -0.78 -10.31
C TRP A 167 -0.01 -0.64 -8.80
N ASN A 168 -0.81 -1.52 -8.20
CA ASN A 168 -0.97 -1.57 -6.75
C ASN A 168 0.37 -1.84 -6.05
N ARG A 169 1.15 -2.82 -6.52
CA ARG A 169 2.44 -3.16 -5.92
C ARG A 169 3.44 -2.02 -6.04
N LEU A 170 3.40 -1.25 -7.13
CA LEU A 170 4.18 -0.02 -7.29
C LEU A 170 3.76 1.07 -6.30
N GLY A 171 2.45 1.24 -6.08
CA GLY A 171 1.93 2.15 -5.06
C GLY A 171 2.39 1.80 -3.65
N ASN A 172 2.36 0.51 -3.28
CA ASN A 172 2.85 0.03 -1.98
C ASN A 172 4.34 0.32 -1.78
N LEU A 173 5.16 0.15 -2.84
CA LEU A 173 6.58 0.50 -2.80
C LEU A 173 6.78 1.99 -2.53
N TYR A 174 6.03 2.87 -3.22
CA TYR A 174 6.12 4.31 -2.99
C TYR A 174 5.63 4.74 -1.60
N GLN A 175 4.58 4.10 -1.07
CA GLN A 175 4.07 4.40 0.26
C GLN A 175 5.10 4.05 1.33
N LYS A 176 5.70 2.85 1.26
CA LYS A 176 6.82 2.43 2.12
C LYS A 176 8.03 3.35 2.00
N GLY A 177 8.25 3.91 0.82
CA GLY A 177 9.31 4.89 0.57
C GLY A 177 8.98 6.33 0.95
N GLY A 178 7.87 6.60 1.66
CA GLY A 178 7.51 7.95 2.12
C GLY A 178 7.07 8.90 1.00
N ARG A 179 6.57 8.36 -0.12
CA ARG A 179 6.11 9.12 -1.29
C ARG A 179 4.61 8.89 -1.55
N PRO A 180 3.73 9.37 -0.65
CA PRO A 180 2.28 9.16 -0.78
C PRO A 180 1.71 9.76 -2.07
N GLU A 181 2.31 10.82 -2.62
CA GLU A 181 1.87 11.40 -3.89
C GLU A 181 2.12 10.48 -5.10
N LEU A 182 3.23 9.73 -5.09
CA LEU A 182 3.51 8.73 -6.13
C LEU A 182 2.67 7.48 -5.90
N ALA A 183 2.48 7.10 -4.63
CA ALA A 183 1.63 5.99 -4.25
C ALA A 183 0.19 6.20 -4.72
N MET A 184 -0.38 7.38 -4.44
CA MET A 184 -1.73 7.75 -4.87
C MET A 184 -1.86 7.68 -6.40
N ALA A 185 -0.92 8.23 -7.17
CA ALA A 185 -0.96 8.16 -8.63
C ALA A 185 -0.98 6.70 -9.14
N ALA A 186 -0.18 5.82 -8.55
CA ALA A 186 -0.11 4.41 -8.92
C ALA A 186 -1.39 3.65 -8.50
N PHE A 187 -1.93 3.91 -7.31
CA PHE A 187 -3.18 3.29 -6.88
C PHE A 187 -4.38 3.77 -7.71
N GLU A 188 -4.45 5.05 -8.07
CA GLU A 188 -5.49 5.57 -8.97
C GLU A 188 -5.41 4.91 -10.34
N LYS A 189 -4.19 4.72 -10.89
CA LYS A 189 -4.01 3.99 -12.14
C LYS A 189 -4.42 2.53 -12.03
N SER A 190 -4.15 1.91 -10.89
CA SER A 190 -4.55 0.54 -10.59
C SER A 190 -6.08 0.35 -10.67
N ILE A 191 -6.86 1.26 -10.07
CA ILE A 191 -8.34 1.18 -10.11
C ILE A 191 -8.94 1.68 -11.42
N GLU A 192 -8.22 2.48 -12.20
CA GLU A 192 -8.61 2.83 -13.56
C GLU A 192 -8.58 1.60 -14.48
N ILE A 193 -7.57 0.75 -14.30
CA ILE A 193 -7.36 -0.48 -15.06
C ILE A 193 -8.27 -1.61 -14.57
N ASP A 194 -8.27 -1.85 -13.25
CA ASP A 194 -9.14 -2.83 -12.60
C ASP A 194 -9.96 -2.13 -11.51
N PRO A 195 -11.21 -1.72 -11.82
CA PRO A 195 -12.12 -1.09 -10.86
C PRO A 195 -12.48 -1.97 -9.65
N LYS A 196 -12.10 -3.26 -9.63
CA LYS A 196 -12.33 -4.18 -8.52
C LYS A 196 -11.05 -4.48 -7.74
N GLN A 197 -9.95 -3.78 -8.03
CA GLN A 197 -8.65 -4.00 -7.39
C GLN A 197 -8.69 -3.56 -5.92
N MET A 198 -9.03 -4.52 -5.06
CA MET A 198 -9.41 -4.27 -3.68
C MET A 198 -8.30 -3.61 -2.84
N GLU A 199 -7.06 -4.12 -2.91
CA GLU A 199 -5.94 -3.50 -2.18
C GLU A 199 -5.74 -2.03 -2.54
N SER A 200 -6.00 -1.63 -3.79
CA SER A 200 -5.85 -0.22 -4.19
C SER A 200 -6.97 0.64 -3.62
N HIS A 201 -8.20 0.15 -3.57
CA HIS A 201 -9.26 0.84 -2.85
C HIS A 201 -8.97 1.01 -1.36
N TYR A 202 -8.45 -0.04 -0.71
CA TYR A 202 -7.99 0.07 0.67
C TYR A 202 -6.90 1.13 0.83
N SER A 203 -5.82 1.08 0.04
CA SER A 203 -4.71 2.03 0.16
C SER A 203 -5.11 3.47 -0.15
N ILE A 204 -5.98 3.71 -1.14
CA ILE A 204 -6.54 5.03 -1.44
C ILE A 204 -7.41 5.51 -0.27
N GLY A 205 -8.29 4.65 0.25
CA GLY A 205 -9.17 4.96 1.38
C GLY A 205 -8.38 5.40 2.62
N THR A 206 -7.35 4.64 2.98
CA THR A 206 -6.45 4.95 4.10
C THR A 206 -5.72 6.28 3.89
N LEU A 207 -5.08 6.49 2.73
CA LEU A 207 -4.40 7.76 2.44
C LEU A 207 -5.34 8.97 2.47
N LEU A 208 -6.58 8.82 1.99
CA LEU A 208 -7.59 9.87 2.05
C LEU A 208 -8.06 10.14 3.48
N SER A 209 -8.20 9.11 4.30
CA SER A 209 -8.53 9.24 5.73
C SER A 209 -7.45 10.02 6.49
N GLU A 210 -6.17 9.72 6.25
CA GLU A 210 -5.03 10.45 6.87
C GLU A 210 -5.02 11.95 6.54
N VAL A 211 -5.50 12.33 5.35
CA VAL A 211 -5.64 13.74 4.96
C VAL A 211 -7.02 14.34 5.28
N ASN A 212 -7.84 13.64 6.07
CA ASN A 212 -9.21 13.97 6.48
C ASN A 212 -10.20 14.16 5.32
N ASP A 213 -9.98 13.52 4.17
CA ASP A 213 -10.95 13.46 3.08
C ASP A 213 -11.89 12.26 3.24
N ASN A 214 -12.60 12.25 4.37
CA ASN A 214 -13.32 11.09 4.88
C ASN A 214 -14.49 10.66 4.00
N GLN A 215 -15.08 11.58 3.22
CA GLN A 215 -16.14 11.23 2.28
C GLN A 215 -15.61 10.38 1.13
N GLN A 216 -14.47 10.76 0.55
CA GLN A 216 -13.84 10.00 -0.52
C GLN A 216 -13.19 8.72 0.02
N ALA A 217 -12.63 8.76 1.23
CA ALA A 217 -12.14 7.56 1.91
C ALA A 217 -13.25 6.51 2.07
N MET A 218 -14.41 6.92 2.61
CA MET A 218 -15.57 6.02 2.78
C MET A 218 -16.05 5.45 1.46
N HIS A 219 -16.08 6.25 0.39
CA HIS A 219 -16.43 5.76 -0.94
C HIS A 219 -15.55 4.57 -1.34
N HIS A 220 -14.23 4.64 -1.15
CA HIS A 220 -13.33 3.54 -1.48
C HIS A 220 -13.46 2.34 -0.54
N PHE A 221 -13.73 2.54 0.75
CA PHE A 221 -14.07 1.42 1.64
C PHE A 221 -15.39 0.73 1.23
N HIS A 222 -16.37 1.47 0.72
CA HIS A 222 -17.58 0.86 0.13
C HIS A 222 -17.25 0.07 -1.13
N GLN A 223 -16.37 0.55 -2.02
CA GLN A 223 -15.92 -0.24 -3.18
C GLN A 223 -15.30 -1.58 -2.75
N MET A 224 -14.46 -1.54 -1.70
CA MET A 224 -13.85 -2.73 -1.11
C MET A 224 -14.91 -3.74 -0.64
N MET A 225 -15.90 -3.28 0.13
CA MET A 225 -16.99 -4.14 0.61
C MET A 225 -17.80 -4.77 -0.53
N LEU A 226 -18.12 -3.99 -1.57
CA LEU A 226 -18.98 -4.42 -2.67
C LEU A 226 -18.31 -5.37 -3.65
N THR A 227 -16.99 -5.37 -3.72
CA THR A 227 -16.18 -6.19 -4.65
C THR A 227 -15.62 -7.47 -4.02
N ALA A 228 -15.72 -7.61 -2.70
CA ALA A 228 -15.20 -8.73 -1.91
C ALA A 228 -15.52 -10.13 -2.44
N GLU A 229 -16.78 -10.40 -2.74
CA GLU A 229 -17.20 -11.72 -3.21
C GLU A 229 -16.54 -12.11 -4.54
N GLU A 230 -16.21 -11.14 -5.38
CA GLU A 230 -15.68 -11.36 -6.73
C GLU A 230 -14.15 -11.25 -6.81
N TYR A 231 -13.52 -10.66 -5.80
CA TYR A 231 -12.08 -10.47 -5.75
C TYR A 231 -11.37 -11.81 -5.53
N LYS A 232 -10.55 -12.28 -6.48
CA LYS A 232 -9.95 -13.64 -6.47
C LYS A 232 -8.44 -13.65 -6.33
N GLN A 233 -7.80 -12.50 -6.40
CA GLN A 233 -6.36 -12.31 -6.35
C GLN A 233 -5.80 -12.53 -4.93
N MET A 234 -6.67 -12.68 -3.93
CA MET A 234 -6.36 -12.92 -2.53
C MET A 234 -7.20 -14.08 -1.98
N ASP A 235 -6.60 -14.96 -1.19
CA ASP A 235 -7.33 -16.04 -0.52
C ASP A 235 -8.34 -15.48 0.49
N ALA A 236 -9.32 -16.31 0.89
CA ALA A 236 -10.42 -15.85 1.72
C ALA A 236 -10.00 -15.42 3.12
N GLU A 237 -8.93 -15.98 3.69
CA GLU A 237 -8.49 -15.56 5.03
C GLU A 237 -7.90 -14.15 4.98
N ASN A 238 -6.97 -13.92 4.05
CA ASN A 238 -6.38 -12.60 3.83
C ASN A 238 -7.41 -11.57 3.34
N LEU A 239 -8.39 -11.98 2.52
CA LEU A 239 -9.48 -11.12 2.10
C LEU A 239 -10.30 -10.64 3.31
N ARG A 240 -10.64 -11.56 4.22
CA ARG A 240 -11.37 -11.22 5.44
C ARG A 240 -10.59 -10.23 6.29
N GLU A 241 -9.28 -10.45 6.46
CA GLU A 241 -8.41 -9.54 7.21
C GLU A 241 -8.35 -8.15 6.59
N LEU A 242 -8.13 -8.05 5.27
CA LEU A 242 -8.12 -6.77 4.55
C LEU A 242 -9.45 -6.02 4.69
N LEU A 243 -10.57 -6.74 4.55
CA LEU A 243 -11.91 -6.18 4.76
C LEU A 243 -12.09 -5.67 6.19
N SER A 244 -11.61 -6.42 7.19
CA SER A 244 -11.67 -6.00 8.58
C SER A 244 -10.83 -4.75 8.84
N PHE A 245 -9.64 -4.62 8.25
CA PHE A 245 -8.84 -3.39 8.35
C PHE A 245 -9.55 -2.19 7.73
N GLY A 246 -10.13 -2.33 6.53
CA GLY A 246 -10.86 -1.21 5.93
C GLY A 246 -12.17 -0.89 6.66
N LEU A 247 -12.86 -1.89 7.21
CA LEU A 247 -14.05 -1.70 8.06
C LEU A 247 -13.71 -0.98 9.37
N HIS A 248 -12.55 -1.29 9.97
CA HIS A 248 -12.06 -0.62 11.17
C HIS A 248 -11.87 0.88 10.92
N VAL A 249 -11.15 1.25 9.87
CA VAL A 249 -10.96 2.66 9.49
C VAL A 249 -12.29 3.33 9.10
N ALA A 250 -13.16 2.62 8.38
CA ALA A 250 -14.50 3.12 8.04
C ALA A 250 -15.36 3.36 9.29
N PHE A 251 -15.26 2.49 10.30
CA PHE A 251 -15.95 2.64 11.57
C PHE A 251 -15.48 3.88 12.32
N ASP A 252 -14.16 4.12 12.36
CA ASP A 252 -13.62 5.34 12.95
C ASP A 252 -14.16 6.60 12.24
N ILE A 253 -14.20 6.61 10.90
CA ILE A 253 -14.81 7.69 10.13
C ILE A 253 -16.29 7.88 10.50
N PHE A 254 -17.06 6.79 10.57
CA PHE A 254 -18.48 6.81 10.91
C PHE A 254 -18.71 7.44 12.30
N ILE A 255 -17.97 6.99 13.32
CA ILE A 255 -18.07 7.48 14.69
C ILE A 255 -17.71 8.97 14.76
N HIS A 256 -16.56 9.37 14.21
CA HIS A 256 -16.12 10.77 14.24
C HIS A 256 -17.04 11.71 13.42
N SER A 257 -17.75 11.16 12.43
CA SER A 257 -18.77 11.91 11.69
C SER A 257 -20.12 12.03 12.42
N ASN A 258 -20.28 11.40 13.59
CA ASN A 258 -21.55 11.20 14.29
C ASN A 258 -22.62 10.59 13.38
N GLY A 259 -22.22 9.60 12.58
CA GLY A 259 -23.08 8.88 11.63
C GLY A 259 -23.51 9.65 10.38
N LYS A 260 -22.94 10.85 10.14
CA LYS A 260 -23.22 11.62 8.91
C LYS A 260 -22.65 10.95 7.66
N ILE A 261 -21.51 10.28 7.78
CA ILE A 261 -20.92 9.47 6.72
C ILE A 261 -21.30 8.02 7.02
N PRO A 262 -22.12 7.35 6.19
CA PRO A 262 -22.62 6.02 6.49
C PRO A 262 -21.49 4.98 6.44
N LEU A 263 -21.44 4.11 7.46
CA LEU A 263 -20.47 3.02 7.54
C LEU A 263 -20.62 2.03 6.38
N PHE A 264 -21.86 1.67 6.05
CA PHE A 264 -22.18 0.72 4.99
C PHE A 264 -22.64 1.43 3.72
N PRO A 265 -22.45 0.80 2.54
CA PRO A 265 -22.99 1.31 1.29
C PRO A 265 -24.49 1.57 1.41
N THR A 266 -24.94 2.75 0.98
CA THR A 266 -26.37 3.05 0.94
C THR A 266 -27.06 2.26 -0.18
N THR A 267 -28.38 2.20 -0.13
CA THR A 267 -29.22 1.61 -1.19
C THR A 267 -28.83 2.14 -2.59
N ASP A 268 -28.64 3.45 -2.72
CA ASP A 268 -28.25 4.06 -3.99
C ASP A 268 -26.88 3.57 -4.48
N VAL A 269 -25.92 3.40 -3.57
CA VAL A 269 -24.59 2.87 -3.89
C VAL A 269 -24.68 1.41 -4.32
N LEU A 270 -25.45 0.59 -3.60
CA LEU A 270 -25.70 -0.82 -3.96
C LEU A 270 -26.31 -0.96 -5.36
N LEU A 271 -27.33 -0.14 -5.67
CA LEU A 271 -27.99 -0.14 -6.99
C LEU A 271 -27.03 0.33 -8.09
N SER A 272 -26.20 1.35 -7.83
CA SER A 272 -25.17 1.79 -8.79
C SER A 272 -24.12 0.71 -9.09
N PHE A 273 -23.95 -0.24 -8.17
CA PHE A 273 -23.09 -1.41 -8.32
C PHE A 273 -23.78 -2.60 -9.00
N GLY A 274 -25.03 -2.45 -9.42
CA GLY A 274 -25.82 -3.51 -10.02
C GLY A 274 -26.23 -4.61 -9.04
N LYS A 275 -26.19 -4.34 -7.73
CA LYS A 275 -26.70 -5.29 -6.72
C LYS A 275 -28.23 -5.22 -6.71
N GLU A 276 -28.86 -6.36 -6.92
CA GLU A 276 -30.31 -6.52 -6.74
C GLU A 276 -30.63 -6.56 -5.24
N LEU A 277 -31.69 -5.85 -4.86
CA LEU A 277 -32.23 -5.89 -3.50
C LEU A 277 -33.46 -6.78 -3.53
N ASP A 278 -33.45 -7.83 -2.72
CA ASP A 278 -34.58 -8.76 -2.57
C ASP A 278 -35.75 -8.16 -1.76
N GLY A 279 -35.52 -7.01 -1.13
CA GLY A 279 -36.49 -6.32 -0.28
C GLY A 279 -36.61 -6.90 1.12
N GLU A 280 -35.81 -7.91 1.45
CA GLU A 280 -35.78 -8.53 2.78
C GLU A 280 -34.87 -7.71 3.72
N THR A 281 -35.32 -7.53 4.96
CA THR A 281 -34.51 -6.87 6.00
C THR A 281 -33.95 -7.93 6.93
N TYR A 282 -32.63 -7.99 7.01
CA TYR A 282 -31.92 -8.87 7.94
C TYR A 282 -31.40 -8.05 9.12
N THR A 283 -31.72 -8.49 10.34
CA THR A 283 -31.11 -7.93 11.56
C THR A 283 -29.85 -8.73 11.88
N LEU A 284 -28.73 -8.01 12.00
CA LEU A 284 -27.43 -8.56 12.40
C LEU A 284 -27.09 -7.99 13.78
N ASP A 285 -27.03 -8.86 14.79
CA ASP A 285 -26.59 -8.50 16.13
C ASP A 285 -25.11 -8.91 16.29
N PHE A 286 -24.24 -7.93 16.51
CA PHE A 286 -22.82 -8.14 16.82
C PHE A 286 -22.28 -6.97 17.66
N GLU A 287 -21.22 -7.23 18.40
CA GLU A 287 -20.47 -6.23 19.15
C GLU A 287 -19.19 -5.89 18.39
N ILE A 288 -18.95 -4.59 18.17
CA ILE A 288 -17.69 -4.10 17.61
C ILE A 288 -16.83 -3.61 18.77
N HIS A 289 -15.61 -4.13 18.84
CA HIS A 289 -14.58 -3.66 19.74
C HIS A 289 -13.49 -2.98 18.89
N PRO A 290 -13.31 -1.65 18.99
CA PRO A 290 -12.34 -0.92 18.16
C PRO A 290 -10.90 -1.43 18.27
N ASP A 291 -10.53 -1.98 19.43
CA ASP A 291 -9.18 -2.49 19.69
C ASP A 291 -8.99 -3.96 19.29
N ASP A 292 -10.05 -4.64 18.84
CA ASP A 292 -10.01 -6.03 18.41
C ASP A 292 -10.52 -6.16 16.97
N LEU A 293 -9.58 -6.29 16.04
CA LEU A 293 -9.85 -6.47 14.62
C LEU A 293 -10.77 -7.68 14.35
N THR A 294 -10.71 -8.72 15.18
CA THR A 294 -11.53 -9.92 14.98
C THR A 294 -13.02 -9.68 15.24
N SER A 295 -13.37 -8.62 15.98
CA SER A 295 -14.76 -8.19 16.15
C SER A 295 -15.42 -7.73 14.85
N PHE A 296 -14.63 -7.35 13.84
CA PHE A 296 -15.11 -6.97 12.50
C PHE A 296 -15.30 -8.15 11.54
N TYR A 297 -14.81 -9.35 11.89
CA TYR A 297 -14.89 -10.52 11.02
C TYR A 297 -16.32 -10.90 10.63
N PRO A 298 -17.34 -10.86 11.52
CA PRO A 298 -18.71 -11.17 11.12
C PRO A 298 -19.23 -10.25 10.02
N ILE A 299 -18.86 -8.96 10.07
CA ILE A 299 -19.24 -7.96 9.07
C ILE A 299 -18.48 -8.21 7.76
N ALA A 300 -17.16 -8.40 7.85
CA ALA A 300 -16.32 -8.72 6.68
C ALA A 300 -16.81 -9.98 5.95
N GLU A 301 -17.10 -11.05 6.69
CA GLU A 301 -17.63 -12.30 6.15
C GLU A 301 -18.99 -12.11 5.45
N SER A 302 -19.81 -11.15 5.89
CA SER A 302 -21.10 -10.88 5.23
C SER A 302 -20.94 -10.32 3.79
N PHE A 303 -19.88 -9.55 3.54
CA PHE A 303 -19.55 -9.01 2.21
C PHE A 303 -18.82 -10.01 1.30
N MET A 304 -18.18 -11.03 1.88
CA MET A 304 -17.44 -12.05 1.12
C MET A 304 -18.34 -13.06 0.39
N GLY A 305 -19.64 -13.11 0.72
CA GLY A 305 -20.60 -14.02 0.09
C GLY A 305 -20.16 -15.48 0.19
N LYS A 306 -20.13 -16.19 -0.94
CA LYS A 306 -19.76 -17.62 -0.96
C LYS A 306 -18.30 -17.88 -0.56
N ARG A 307 -17.41 -16.89 -0.65
CA ARG A 307 -15.98 -17.03 -0.36
C ARG A 307 -15.68 -17.36 1.10
N VAL A 308 -16.59 -17.05 2.03
CA VAL A 308 -16.50 -17.51 3.43
C VAL A 308 -16.36 -19.03 3.51
N ASN A 309 -16.88 -19.77 2.52
CA ASN A 309 -16.77 -21.22 2.48
C ASN A 309 -15.37 -21.76 2.21
N GLU A 310 -14.45 -20.91 1.74
CA GLU A 310 -13.03 -21.24 1.56
C GLU A 310 -12.28 -21.23 2.90
N ILE A 311 -12.75 -20.46 3.89
CA ILE A 311 -12.12 -20.38 5.22
C ILE A 311 -12.34 -21.70 5.99
N PRO A 312 -11.32 -22.31 6.61
CA PRO A 312 -11.50 -23.50 7.44
C PRO A 312 -12.56 -23.29 8.54
N LYS A 313 -13.50 -24.23 8.72
CA LYS A 313 -14.60 -24.09 9.72
C LYS A 313 -14.13 -23.74 11.13
N LYS A 314 -12.96 -24.23 11.55
CA LYS A 314 -12.36 -23.94 12.86
C LYS A 314 -11.94 -22.47 13.04
N LYS A 315 -11.74 -21.74 11.94
CA LYS A 315 -11.33 -20.33 11.88
C LYS A 315 -12.49 -19.38 11.54
N ARG A 316 -13.66 -19.91 11.18
CA ARG A 316 -14.87 -19.10 10.98
C ARG A 316 -15.42 -18.72 12.34
N ILE A 317 -15.87 -17.48 12.51
CA ILE A 317 -16.52 -17.09 13.76
C ILE A 317 -17.88 -17.80 13.81
N LYS A 318 -18.20 -18.41 14.97
CA LYS A 318 -19.43 -19.19 15.16
C LYS A 318 -20.71 -18.38 14.94
N THR A 319 -20.62 -17.05 14.91
CA THR A 319 -21.73 -16.13 14.61
C THR A 319 -22.18 -16.13 13.15
N ALA A 320 -21.36 -16.63 12.20
CA ALA A 320 -21.74 -16.65 10.79
C ALA A 320 -22.59 -17.87 10.36
N ALA A 321 -22.61 -18.94 11.16
CA ALA A 321 -23.29 -20.19 10.78
C ALA A 321 -24.83 -20.13 10.85
N SER A 322 -25.41 -19.09 11.48
CA SER A 322 -26.86 -18.88 11.58
C SER A 322 -27.43 -17.87 10.58
N LEU A 323 -26.60 -17.16 9.82
CA LEU A 323 -27.04 -16.02 9.00
C LEU A 323 -27.64 -16.37 7.63
N PHE A 324 -27.64 -17.66 7.23
CA PHE A 324 -28.28 -18.13 5.99
C PHE A 324 -29.25 -19.30 6.22
N LYS A 325 -29.88 -19.36 7.40
CA LYS A 325 -31.06 -20.22 7.61
C LYS A 325 -32.31 -19.38 7.82
N GLY A 326 -32.72 -18.67 6.78
CA GLY A 326 -34.14 -18.36 6.59
C GLY A 326 -34.90 -19.66 6.34
N LYS A 327 -35.37 -20.31 7.40
CA LYS A 327 -36.58 -21.13 7.28
C LYS A 327 -37.75 -20.21 7.53
N SER A 328 -38.55 -20.06 6.47
CA SER A 328 -39.93 -19.59 6.47
C SER A 328 -40.63 -19.85 7.80
N LYS A 329 -41.32 -18.83 8.32
CA LYS A 329 -42.70 -18.98 8.77
C LYS A 329 -43.42 -17.64 8.76
#